data_AF-A0AAX2TGU4-F1
#
_entry.id   AF-A0AAX2TGU4-F1
#
_cell.length_a   1.000
_cell.length_b   1.000
_cell.length_c   1.000
_cell.angle_alpha   90.00
_cell.angle_beta   90.00
_cell.angle_gamma   90.00
#
_symmetry.space_group_name_H-M   'P 1'
#
loop_
_entity.id
_entity.type
_entity.pdbx_description
1 polymer ?
#
loop_
_entity_poly.entity_id
_entity_poly.type
_entity_poly.pdbx_seq_one_letter_code
_entity_poly.pdbx_strand_id
1 'polypeptide(L)'
;MEINIKGLVAAGHEMASELKAECGAVDMRSVAKLISDLATQLEVQLVRANALAEDQQKAIESIKQADAAVKLAHEKFSALAAENAGLKHAMAVTLEHVSVTDAGQAGVAAMIINDALHHSETPATDAFLAEVRAQGVEMFAECAYTLEHHDHAVAFAAELRKGGNQ
;
A
#
# COMPACT_ATOMS: atom_id res chain seq x y z
N MET A 1 13.07 60.80 11.17
CA MET A 1 14.35 61.51 10.90
C MET A 1 14.55 61.41 9.40
N GLU A 2 14.27 62.49 8.66
CA GLU A 2 14.44 62.49 7.19
C GLU A 2 15.92 62.23 6.88
N ILE A 3 16.21 61.07 6.31
CA ILE A 3 17.54 60.78 5.78
C ILE A 3 17.68 61.69 4.55
N ASN A 4 18.34 62.83 4.74
CA ASN A 4 18.72 63.74 3.67
C ASN A 4 19.45 62.95 2.58
N ILE A 5 19.09 63.16 1.31
CA ILE A 5 19.74 62.54 0.14
C ILE A 5 21.27 62.60 0.24
N LYS A 6 21.83 63.69 0.81
CA LYS A 6 23.27 63.81 1.07
C LYS A 6 23.83 62.77 2.04
N GLY A 7 23.07 62.42 3.10
CA GLY A 7 23.45 61.39 4.06
C GLY A 7 23.42 59.99 3.44
N LEU A 8 22.46 59.72 2.55
CA LEU A 8 22.39 58.45 1.82
C LEU A 8 23.55 58.31 0.82
N VAL A 9 23.91 59.40 0.15
CA VAL A 9 25.07 59.46 -0.75
C VAL A 9 26.37 59.24 0.03
N ALA A 10 26.55 59.89 1.19
CA ALA A 10 27.73 59.70 2.03
C ALA A 10 27.88 58.24 2.51
N ALA A 11 26.80 57.63 3.01
CA ALA A 11 26.79 56.23 3.42
C ALA A 11 27.05 55.27 2.25
N GLY A 12 26.55 55.59 1.04
CA GLY A 12 26.86 54.83 -0.17
C GLY A 12 28.33 54.92 -0.59
N HIS A 13 28.95 56.11 -0.46
CA HIS A 13 30.38 56.30 -0.70
C HIS A 13 31.23 55.55 0.33
N GLU A 14 30.82 55.53 1.60
CA GLU A 14 31.48 54.82 2.68
C GLU A 14 31.42 53.30 2.46
N MET A 15 30.23 52.75 2.19
CA MET A 15 30.06 51.33 1.90
C MET A 15 30.83 50.88 0.65
N ALA A 16 30.88 51.71 -0.41
CA ALA A 16 31.69 51.42 -1.60
C ALA A 16 33.21 51.51 -1.33
N SER A 17 33.63 52.40 -0.43
CA SER A 17 35.02 52.54 -0.02
C SER A 17 35.47 51.37 0.87
N GLU A 18 34.62 50.93 1.79
CA GLU A 18 34.83 49.74 2.62
C GLU A 18 34.90 48.48 1.75
N LEU A 19 33.97 48.31 0.81
CA LEU A 19 33.99 47.19 -0.15
C LEU A 19 35.28 47.17 -0.98
N LYS A 20 35.81 48.35 -1.34
CA LYS A 20 37.06 48.49 -2.10
C LYS A 20 38.32 48.28 -1.25
N ALA A 21 38.28 48.63 0.03
CA ALA A 21 39.40 48.54 0.97
C ALA A 21 39.58 47.12 1.53
N GLU A 22 38.48 46.43 1.88
CA GLU A 22 38.54 45.09 2.48
C GLU A 22 38.73 43.96 1.45
N CYS A 23 38.36 44.17 0.19
CA CYS A 23 38.43 43.12 -0.84
C CYS A 23 39.68 43.14 -1.74
N GLY A 24 40.59 44.12 -1.67
CA GLY A 24 41.73 44.18 -2.60
C GLY A 24 41.33 44.02 -4.08
N ALA A 25 42.16 43.37 -4.90
CA ALA A 25 41.90 43.11 -6.34
C ALA A 25 40.80 42.05 -6.62
N VAL A 26 39.74 41.98 -5.82
CA VAL A 26 38.59 41.12 -6.11
C VAL A 26 37.77 41.75 -7.23
N ASP A 27 37.69 41.04 -8.34
CA ASP A 27 36.85 41.41 -9.47
C ASP A 27 35.36 41.22 -9.11
N MET A 28 34.61 42.32 -9.05
CA MET A 28 33.16 42.30 -8.80
C MET A 28 32.39 41.46 -9.82
N ARG A 29 32.92 41.27 -11.05
CA ARG A 29 32.33 40.30 -12.00
C ARG A 29 32.46 38.86 -11.51
N SER A 30 33.55 38.51 -10.84
CA SER A 30 33.75 37.17 -10.28
C SER A 30 32.81 36.90 -9.09
N VAL A 31 32.58 37.91 -8.24
CA VAL A 31 31.60 37.83 -7.14
C VAL A 31 30.18 37.69 -7.68
N ALA A 32 29.80 38.53 -8.66
CA ALA A 32 28.48 38.44 -9.29
C ALA A 32 28.25 37.08 -9.96
N LYS A 33 29.28 36.52 -10.62
CA LYS A 33 29.23 35.18 -11.20
C LYS A 33 29.02 34.12 -10.12
N LEU A 34 29.76 34.17 -9.01
CA LEU A 34 29.60 33.22 -7.91
C LEU A 34 28.20 33.28 -7.27
N ILE A 35 27.64 34.48 -7.12
CA ILE A 35 26.26 34.66 -6.64
C ILE A 35 25.26 34.05 -7.64
N SER A 36 25.44 34.26 -8.93
CA SER A 36 24.60 33.67 -9.98
C SER A 36 24.69 32.14 -10.00
N ASP A 37 25.91 31.59 -9.88
CA ASP A 37 26.16 30.15 -9.82
C ASP A 37 25.50 29.54 -8.57
N LEU A 38 25.61 30.21 -7.42
CA LEU A 38 24.98 29.77 -6.17
C LEU A 38 23.45 29.84 -6.24
N ALA A 39 22.88 30.90 -6.83
CA ALA A 39 21.43 31.01 -7.05
C ALA A 39 20.92 29.86 -7.93
N THR A 40 21.61 29.58 -9.03
CA THR A 40 21.29 28.45 -9.92
C THR A 40 21.39 27.11 -9.18
N GLN A 41 22.43 26.92 -8.36
CA GLN A 41 22.56 25.70 -7.55
C GLN A 41 21.44 25.55 -6.52
N LEU A 42 21.00 26.62 -5.87
CA LEU A 42 19.89 26.59 -4.93
C LEU A 42 18.57 26.24 -5.62
N GLU A 43 18.30 26.78 -6.81
CA GLU A 43 17.13 26.41 -7.62
C GLU A 43 17.15 24.93 -7.99
N VAL A 44 18.29 24.40 -8.43
CA VAL A 44 18.45 22.97 -8.74
C VAL A 44 18.21 22.11 -7.50
N GLN A 45 18.74 22.51 -6.34
CA GLN A 45 18.52 21.77 -5.08
C GLN A 45 17.05 21.82 -4.64
N LEU A 46 16.36 22.95 -4.84
CA LEU A 46 14.93 23.07 -4.54
C LEU A 46 14.09 22.10 -5.38
N VAL A 47 14.35 22.06 -6.70
CA VAL A 47 13.65 21.14 -7.61
C VAL A 47 13.93 19.68 -7.21
N ARG A 48 15.19 19.35 -6.91
CA ARG A 48 15.57 18.00 -6.46
C ARG A 48 14.91 17.61 -5.14
N ALA A 49 14.83 18.53 -4.18
CA ALA A 49 14.19 18.30 -2.89
C ALA A 49 12.68 18.05 -3.06
N ASN A 50 12.01 18.81 -3.92
CA ASN A 50 10.60 18.60 -4.23
C ASN A 50 10.33 17.25 -4.89
N ALA A 51 11.14 16.87 -5.88
CA ALA A 51 11.03 15.55 -6.52
C ALA A 51 11.24 14.40 -5.52
N LEU A 52 12.23 14.52 -4.62
CA LEU A 52 12.46 13.52 -3.58
C LEU A 52 11.30 13.44 -2.60
N ALA A 53 10.69 14.57 -2.23
CA ALA A 53 9.52 14.59 -1.36
C ALA A 53 8.30 13.91 -2.00
N GLU A 54 8.06 14.14 -3.29
CA GLU A 54 7.00 13.46 -4.05
C GLU A 54 7.24 11.95 -4.13
N ASP A 55 8.46 11.52 -4.42
CA ASP A 55 8.80 10.10 -4.49
C ASP A 55 8.69 9.42 -3.11
N GLN A 56 9.10 10.10 -2.03
CA GLN A 56 8.90 9.62 -0.67
C GLN A 56 7.42 9.47 -0.33
N GLN A 57 6.57 10.43 -0.73
CA GLN A 57 5.14 10.35 -0.52
C GLN A 57 4.52 9.14 -1.25
N LYS A 58 4.88 8.92 -2.52
CA LYS A 58 4.46 7.74 -3.28
C LYS A 58 4.91 6.43 -2.63
N ALA A 59 6.16 6.38 -2.14
CA ALA A 59 6.68 5.22 -1.44
C ALA A 59 5.91 4.93 -0.14
N ILE A 60 5.58 5.97 0.65
CA ILE A 60 4.77 5.83 1.86
C ILE A 60 3.38 5.28 1.54
N GLU A 61 2.74 5.78 0.48
CA GLU A 61 1.42 5.29 0.04
C GLU A 61 1.47 3.83 -0.42
N SER A 62 2.49 3.45 -1.20
CA SER A 62 2.69 2.06 -1.62
C SER A 62 2.91 1.12 -0.43
N ILE A 63 3.72 1.53 0.55
CA ILE A 63 3.96 0.74 1.77
C ILE A 63 2.65 0.56 2.56
N LYS A 64 1.83 1.60 2.69
CA LYS A 64 0.52 1.52 3.36
C LYS A 64 -0.42 0.54 2.66
N GLN A 65 -0.47 0.56 1.34
CA GLN A 65 -1.28 -0.37 0.56
C GLN A 65 -0.78 -1.82 0.74
N ALA A 66 0.53 -2.03 0.71
CA ALA A 66 1.14 -3.34 0.94
C ALA A 66 0.84 -3.87 2.36
N ASP A 67 0.95 -3.04 3.39
CA ASP A 67 0.63 -3.40 4.78
C ASP A 67 -0.85 -3.82 4.93
N ALA A 68 -1.78 -3.05 4.33
CA ALA A 68 -3.19 -3.39 4.33
C ALA A 68 -3.47 -4.73 3.62
N ALA A 69 -2.80 -4.99 2.48
CA ALA A 69 -2.93 -6.25 1.76
C ALA A 69 -2.40 -7.44 2.58
N VAL A 70 -1.25 -7.28 3.24
CA VAL A 70 -0.67 -8.31 4.12
C VAL A 70 -1.60 -8.62 5.30
N LYS A 71 -2.15 -7.57 5.94
CA LYS A 71 -3.09 -7.74 7.05
C LYS A 71 -4.34 -8.50 6.62
N LEU A 72 -4.95 -8.12 5.50
CA LEU A 72 -6.13 -8.81 4.96
C LEU A 72 -5.83 -10.28 4.63
N ALA A 73 -4.68 -10.55 4.00
CA ALA A 73 -4.26 -11.92 3.71
C ALA A 73 -4.07 -12.73 5.00
N HIS A 74 -3.42 -12.14 6.01
CA HIS A 74 -3.23 -12.78 7.30
C HIS A 74 -4.56 -13.11 8.00
N GLU A 75 -5.54 -12.20 7.97
CA GLU A 75 -6.88 -12.43 8.51
C GLU A 75 -7.59 -13.59 7.79
N LYS A 76 -7.58 -13.60 6.45
CA LYS A 76 -8.18 -14.68 5.63
C LYS A 76 -7.53 -16.04 5.90
N PHE A 77 -6.20 -16.11 5.93
CA PHE A 77 -5.50 -17.37 6.19
C PHE A 77 -5.67 -17.86 7.63
N SER A 78 -5.70 -16.94 8.60
CA SER A 78 -6.00 -17.28 10.00
C SER A 78 -7.39 -17.89 10.14
N ALA A 79 -8.40 -17.34 9.46
CA ALA A 79 -9.76 -17.90 9.43
C ALA A 79 -9.80 -19.31 8.81
N LEU A 80 -9.15 -19.50 7.66
CA LEU A 80 -9.02 -20.81 7.01
C LEU A 80 -8.28 -21.83 7.88
N ALA A 81 -7.24 -21.40 8.59
CA ALA A 81 -6.49 -22.27 9.50
C ALA A 81 -7.34 -22.70 10.70
N ALA A 82 -8.12 -21.78 11.27
CA ALA A 82 -9.05 -22.08 12.36
C ALA A 82 -10.16 -23.03 11.93
N GLU A 83 -10.77 -22.81 10.75
CA GLU A 83 -11.76 -23.71 10.17
C GLU A 83 -11.18 -25.11 9.92
N ASN A 84 -9.99 -25.20 9.32
CA ASN A 84 -9.30 -26.47 9.10
C ASN A 84 -8.96 -27.20 10.40
N ALA A 85 -8.59 -26.47 11.46
CA ALA A 85 -8.35 -27.05 12.78
C ALA A 85 -9.65 -27.60 13.38
N GLY A 86 -10.76 -26.87 13.25
CA GLY A 86 -12.08 -27.30 13.67
C GLY A 86 -12.54 -28.57 12.96
N LEU A 87 -12.41 -28.62 11.63
CA LEU A 87 -12.73 -29.82 10.84
C LEU A 87 -11.89 -31.02 11.25
N LYS A 88 -10.56 -30.86 11.41
CA LYS A 88 -9.68 -31.93 11.89
C LYS A 88 -10.06 -32.41 13.30
N HIS A 89 -10.44 -31.49 14.18
CA HIS A 89 -10.86 -31.84 15.54
C HIS A 89 -12.19 -32.61 15.53
N ALA A 90 -13.18 -32.17 14.76
CA ALA A 90 -14.45 -32.88 14.59
C ALA A 90 -14.24 -34.31 14.08
N MET A 91 -13.34 -34.49 13.11
CA MET A 91 -12.93 -35.82 12.64
C MET A 91 -12.30 -36.67 13.74
N ALA A 92 -11.38 -36.09 14.54
CA ALA A 92 -10.70 -36.80 15.62
C ALA A 92 -11.65 -37.25 16.75
N VAL A 93 -12.54 -36.36 17.20
CA VAL A 93 -13.54 -36.66 18.24
C VAL A 93 -14.46 -37.80 17.81
N THR A 94 -14.86 -37.82 16.53
CA THR A 94 -15.75 -38.87 16.01
C THR A 94 -15.05 -40.25 15.98
N LEU A 95 -13.73 -40.28 15.75
CA LEU A 95 -12.94 -41.52 15.80
C LEU A 95 -12.70 -42.01 17.24
N GLU A 96 -12.66 -41.13 18.23
CA GLU A 96 -12.45 -41.49 19.64
C GLU A 96 -13.70 -42.12 20.29
N HIS A 97 -14.90 -41.73 19.84
CA HIS A 97 -16.17 -42.26 20.36
C HIS A 97 -16.63 -43.55 19.69
N VAL A 98 -15.96 -43.99 18.61
CA VAL A 98 -16.23 -45.28 17.97
C VAL A 98 -15.07 -46.22 18.22
N SER A 99 -15.24 -47.09 19.21
CA SER A 99 -14.35 -48.25 19.37
C SER A 99 -14.56 -49.17 18.17
N VAL A 100 -13.77 -49.01 17.11
CA VAL A 100 -13.83 -49.87 15.92
C VAL A 100 -13.21 -51.22 16.27
N THR A 101 -14.01 -52.15 16.81
CA THR A 101 -13.55 -53.50 17.18
C THR A 101 -13.88 -54.56 16.11
N ASP A 102 -14.77 -54.24 15.16
CA ASP A 102 -15.07 -55.05 13.98
C ASP A 102 -15.42 -54.21 12.73
N ALA A 103 -15.55 -54.87 11.57
CA ALA A 103 -15.85 -54.23 10.29
C ALA A 103 -17.24 -53.55 10.24
N GLY A 104 -18.19 -53.97 11.07
CA GLY A 104 -19.52 -53.35 11.16
C GLY A 104 -19.47 -52.00 11.87
N GLN A 105 -18.71 -51.91 12.96
CA GLN A 105 -18.47 -50.66 13.69
C GLN A 105 -17.66 -49.64 12.87
N ALA A 106 -16.75 -50.11 12.00
CA ALA A 106 -16.05 -49.25 11.05
C ALA A 106 -17.02 -48.54 10.09
N GLY A 107 -18.05 -49.26 9.61
CA GLY A 107 -19.10 -48.70 8.77
C GLY A 107 -19.97 -47.66 9.49
N VAL A 108 -20.29 -47.90 10.77
CA VAL A 108 -21.04 -46.93 11.59
C VAL A 108 -20.21 -45.67 11.88
N ALA A 109 -18.90 -45.81 12.18
CA ALA A 109 -18.00 -44.68 12.33
C ALA A 109 -17.95 -43.82 11.06
N ALA A 110 -17.79 -44.47 9.91
CA ALA A 110 -17.75 -43.79 8.62
C ALA A 110 -19.05 -43.03 8.32
N MET A 111 -20.21 -43.60 8.67
CA MET A 111 -21.52 -42.96 8.49
C MET A 111 -21.67 -41.72 9.37
N ILE A 112 -21.29 -41.80 10.65
CA ILE A 112 -21.35 -40.66 11.58
C ILE A 112 -20.38 -39.54 11.15
N ILE A 113 -19.17 -39.89 10.72
CA ILE A 113 -18.19 -38.92 10.20
C ILE A 113 -18.74 -38.26 8.93
N ASN A 114 -19.31 -39.03 8.00
CA ASN A 114 -19.86 -38.51 6.76
C ASN A 114 -21.01 -37.53 7.03
N ASP A 115 -21.90 -37.87 7.96
CA ASP A 115 -23.03 -37.03 8.38
C ASP A 115 -22.56 -35.75 9.09
N ALA A 116 -21.60 -35.86 10.01
CA ALA A 116 -21.01 -34.72 10.70
C ALA A 116 -20.28 -33.76 9.74
N LEU A 117 -19.57 -34.30 8.75
CA LEU A 117 -18.91 -33.50 7.71
C LEU A 117 -19.92 -32.87 6.73
N HIS A 118 -21.01 -33.56 6.38
CA HIS A 118 -22.03 -33.02 5.48
C HIS A 118 -22.79 -31.83 6.08
N HIS A 119 -22.91 -31.77 7.40
CA HIS A 119 -23.56 -30.66 8.10
C HIS A 119 -22.58 -29.58 8.59
N SER A 120 -21.27 -29.76 8.36
CA SER A 120 -20.26 -28.76 8.73
C SER A 120 -20.13 -27.72 7.62
N GLU A 121 -20.66 -26.52 7.86
CA GLU A 121 -20.45 -25.38 6.97
C GLU A 121 -18.97 -24.94 6.98
N THR A 122 -18.49 -24.43 5.84
CA THR A 122 -17.11 -23.94 5.67
C THR A 122 -17.08 -22.48 5.22
N PRO A 123 -17.61 -21.54 6.03
CA PRO A 123 -17.80 -20.15 5.63
C PRO A 123 -16.50 -19.42 5.28
N ALA A 124 -15.37 -19.77 5.90
CA ALA A 124 -14.08 -19.18 5.58
C ALA A 124 -13.58 -19.66 4.21
N THR A 125 -13.78 -20.95 3.90
CA THR A 125 -13.50 -21.51 2.57
C THR A 125 -14.40 -20.89 1.50
N ASP A 126 -15.70 -20.76 1.78
CA ASP A 126 -16.66 -20.18 0.83
C ASP A 126 -16.32 -18.72 0.52
N ALA A 127 -16.00 -17.93 1.55
CA ALA A 127 -15.55 -16.54 1.40
C ALA A 127 -14.23 -16.44 0.62
N PHE A 128 -13.29 -17.37 0.85
CA PHE A 128 -12.03 -17.43 0.10
C PHE A 128 -12.27 -17.75 -1.38
N LEU A 129 -13.12 -18.73 -1.69
CA LEU A 129 -13.46 -19.08 -3.06
C LEU A 129 -14.21 -17.95 -3.78
N ALA A 130 -15.12 -17.26 -3.07
CA ALA A 130 -15.79 -16.07 -3.57
C ALA A 130 -14.80 -14.95 -3.95
N GLU A 131 -13.78 -14.72 -3.12
CA GLU A 131 -12.70 -13.78 -3.43
C GLU A 131 -11.90 -14.21 -4.67
N VAL A 132 -11.48 -15.48 -4.75
CA VAL A 132 -10.70 -15.97 -5.90
C VAL A 132 -11.49 -15.82 -7.20
N ARG A 133 -12.80 -16.09 -7.17
CA ARG A 133 -13.68 -15.85 -8.33
C ARG A 133 -13.76 -14.37 -8.68
N ALA A 134 -13.91 -13.49 -7.69
CA ALA A 134 -13.93 -12.04 -7.90
C ALA A 134 -12.64 -11.54 -8.55
N GLN A 135 -11.48 -12.00 -8.07
CA GLN A 135 -10.17 -11.67 -8.65
C GLN A 135 -10.03 -12.17 -10.09
N GLY A 136 -10.55 -13.35 -10.39
CA GLY A 136 -10.58 -13.88 -11.77
C GLY A 136 -11.41 -13.00 -12.70
N VAL A 137 -12.56 -12.49 -12.23
CA VAL A 137 -13.41 -11.56 -12.99
C VAL A 137 -12.70 -10.22 -13.21
N GLU A 138 -12.07 -9.66 -12.18
CA GLU A 138 -11.32 -8.41 -12.28
C GLU A 138 -10.16 -8.52 -13.26
N MET A 139 -9.36 -9.59 -13.15
CA MET A 139 -8.24 -9.82 -14.06
C MET A 139 -8.71 -10.04 -15.51
N PHE A 140 -9.85 -10.69 -15.71
CA PHE A 140 -10.47 -10.78 -17.04
C PHE A 140 -10.89 -9.40 -17.57
N ALA A 141 -11.50 -8.56 -16.72
CA ALA A 141 -11.91 -7.21 -17.08
C ALA A 141 -10.75 -6.29 -17.47
N GLU A 142 -9.60 -6.43 -16.81
CA GLU A 142 -8.36 -5.72 -17.14
C GLU A 142 -7.77 -6.18 -18.47
N CYS A 143 -7.78 -7.48 -18.75
CA CYS A 143 -7.25 -8.05 -19.99
C CYS A 143 -8.15 -7.80 -21.21
N ALA A 144 -9.45 -7.60 -21.02
CA ALA A 144 -10.44 -7.58 -22.11
C ALA A 144 -10.52 -6.25 -22.89
N TYR A 145 -9.77 -5.20 -22.52
CA TYR A 145 -9.62 -3.91 -23.24
C TYR A 145 -10.91 -3.21 -23.74
N THR A 146 -12.10 -3.62 -23.28
CA THR A 146 -13.38 -3.08 -23.73
C THR A 146 -14.00 -2.25 -22.62
N LEU A 147 -13.89 -0.92 -22.77
CA LEU A 147 -14.40 0.09 -21.83
C LEU A 147 -15.91 -0.02 -21.54
N GLU A 148 -16.68 -0.78 -22.32
CA GLU A 148 -18.13 -0.92 -22.14
C GLU A 148 -18.55 -1.95 -21.07
N HIS A 149 -17.66 -2.85 -20.63
CA HIS A 149 -18.01 -3.92 -19.68
C HIS A 149 -17.13 -3.97 -18.42
N HIS A 150 -16.12 -3.09 -18.33
CA HIS A 150 -15.23 -3.03 -17.18
C HIS A 150 -16.00 -2.75 -15.87
N ASP A 151 -16.87 -1.73 -15.87
CA ASP A 151 -17.65 -1.35 -14.69
C ASP A 151 -18.63 -2.46 -14.27
N HIS A 152 -19.21 -3.18 -15.22
CA HIS A 152 -20.09 -4.32 -14.94
C HIS A 152 -19.33 -5.50 -14.33
N ALA A 153 -18.12 -5.79 -14.82
CA ALA A 153 -17.28 -6.84 -14.28
C ALA A 153 -16.80 -6.51 -12.86
N VAL A 154 -16.39 -5.26 -12.61
CA VAL A 154 -16.02 -4.79 -11.27
C VAL A 154 -17.22 -4.87 -10.31
N ALA A 155 -18.41 -4.47 -10.75
CA ALA A 155 -19.64 -4.60 -9.97
C ALA A 155 -19.96 -6.06 -9.63
N PHE A 156 -19.86 -6.97 -10.62
CA PHE A 156 -20.08 -8.40 -10.42
C PHE A 156 -19.05 -9.02 -9.45
N ALA A 157 -17.77 -8.65 -9.57
CA ALA A 157 -16.74 -9.07 -8.62
C ALA A 157 -17.05 -8.61 -7.18
N ALA A 158 -17.61 -7.41 -7.01
CA ALA A 158 -18.06 -6.93 -5.71
C ALA A 158 -19.28 -7.70 -5.16
N GLU A 159 -20.18 -8.17 -6.02
CA GLU A 159 -21.30 -9.05 -5.62
C GLU A 159 -20.80 -10.43 -5.17
N LEU A 160 -19.85 -11.02 -5.90
CA LEU A 160 -19.24 -12.30 -5.52
C LEU A 160 -18.67 -12.25 -4.10
N ARG A 161 -17.95 -11.17 -3.73
CA ARG A 161 -17.39 -10.99 -2.37
C ARG A 161 -18.46 -10.87 -1.27
N LYS A 162 -19.68 -10.46 -1.61
CA LYS A 162 -20.81 -10.39 -0.66
C LYS A 162 -21.56 -11.72 -0.52
N GLY A 163 -21.15 -12.76 -1.25
CA GLY A 163 -21.90 -14.02 -1.36
C GLY A 163 -23.16 -13.88 -2.21
N GLY A 164 -23.24 -12.86 -3.09
CA GLY A 164 -24.40 -12.62 -3.94
C GLY A 164 -24.54 -13.68 -5.04
N ASN A 165 -25.75 -14.25 -5.13
CA ASN A 165 -26.30 -15.13 -6.18
C ASN A 165 -25.30 -16.09 -6.86
N GLN A 166 -24.94 -17.16 -6.15
CA GLN A 166 -24.67 -18.45 -6.80
C GLN A 166 -25.94 -19.30 -6.82
#